data_AF-A0A1G4I8S8-F1
#
_entry.id   AF-A0A1G4I8S8-F1
#
_cell.length_a   1.000
_cell.length_b   1.000
_cell.length_c   1.000
_cell.angle_alpha   90.00
_cell.angle_beta   90.00
_cell.angle_gamma   90.00
#
_symmetry.space_group_name_H-M   'P 1'
#
loop_
_entity.id
_entity.type
_entity.pdbx_description
1 polymer ?
#
loop_
_entity_poly.entity_id
_entity_poly.type
_entity_poly.pdbx_seq_one_letter_code
_entity_poly.pdbx_strand_id
1 'polypeptide(L)'
;MLAALYGKAFSDKKGSDIKADTADLMPTPPDFPFHNSEGRDASCATAGEAEGKAGCSVATDTVCLCSTLSSGTHNYCTAAPPTGQQDISTGTGAKAKAAQNWQALIKECPPADIANTAETLANKLQQGMTSFFALLGTNAIAMGAYPATKANTAFASRHFFGAHMLDNGAAPTCTSNSGHGLSTSGTGICVDYSSLRKGKKKSLG
;
A
#
# COMPACT_ATOMS: atom_id res chain seq x y z
N MET A 1 4.32 -12.68 -11.66
CA MET A 1 3.34 -12.37 -10.59
C MET A 1 4.01 -12.27 -9.22
N LEU A 2 4.86 -13.22 -8.80
CA LEU A 2 5.58 -13.15 -7.51
C LEU A 2 6.33 -11.83 -7.28
N ALA A 3 7.08 -11.34 -8.28
CA ALA A 3 7.77 -10.06 -8.16
C ALA A 3 6.82 -8.87 -7.92
N ALA A 4 5.63 -8.87 -8.52
CA ALA A 4 4.64 -7.82 -8.29
C ALA A 4 3.96 -7.96 -6.92
N LEU A 5 3.74 -9.20 -6.45
CA LEU A 5 3.08 -9.46 -5.19
C LEU A 5 4.00 -9.24 -3.98
N TYR A 6 5.25 -9.69 -4.06
CA TYR A 6 6.20 -9.74 -2.94
C TYR A 6 7.56 -9.06 -3.22
N GLY A 7 7.68 -8.36 -4.33
CA GLY A 7 8.91 -7.66 -4.70
C GLY A 7 9.93 -8.54 -5.43
N LYS A 8 10.85 -7.87 -6.13
CA LYS A 8 11.87 -8.53 -6.97
C LYS A 8 12.79 -9.44 -6.18
N ALA A 9 13.27 -9.01 -5.01
CA ALA A 9 14.22 -9.77 -4.21
C ALA A 9 13.67 -11.15 -3.78
N PHE A 10 12.41 -11.20 -3.33
CA PHE A 10 11.76 -12.48 -3.00
C PHE A 10 11.59 -13.35 -4.24
N SER A 11 11.13 -12.76 -5.35
CA SER A 11 10.93 -13.49 -6.61
C SER A 11 12.24 -14.07 -7.15
N ASP A 12 13.35 -13.35 -7.08
CA ASP A 12 14.66 -13.84 -7.54
C ASP A 12 15.15 -15.00 -6.66
N LYS A 13 14.95 -14.90 -5.33
CA LYS A 13 15.31 -15.95 -4.37
C LYS A 13 14.50 -17.24 -4.54
N LYS A 14 13.24 -17.11 -4.99
CA LYS A 14 12.26 -18.20 -5.02
C LYS A 14 11.86 -18.66 -6.41
N GLY A 15 12.38 -18.04 -7.47
CA GLY A 15 12.00 -18.34 -8.84
C GLY A 15 12.22 -19.81 -9.22
N SER A 16 13.28 -20.44 -8.72
CA SER A 16 13.59 -21.86 -8.94
C SER A 16 12.66 -22.83 -8.21
N ASP A 17 11.93 -22.36 -7.20
CA ASP A 17 11.08 -23.19 -6.33
C ASP A 17 9.67 -23.37 -6.93
N ILE A 18 9.36 -22.66 -8.02
CA ILE A 18 8.04 -22.69 -8.68
C ILE A 18 7.93 -23.92 -9.59
N LYS A 19 7.02 -24.82 -9.24
CA LYS A 19 6.64 -26.00 -10.00
C LYS A 19 5.11 -26.06 -10.10
N ALA A 20 4.60 -26.96 -10.94
CA ALA A 20 3.15 -27.10 -11.15
C ALA A 20 2.38 -27.48 -9.87
N ASP A 21 3.05 -28.09 -8.89
CA ASP A 21 2.52 -28.54 -7.60
C ASP A 21 2.94 -27.65 -6.42
N THR A 22 3.69 -26.56 -6.67
CA THR A 22 4.13 -25.67 -5.60
C THR A 22 2.93 -24.93 -5.00
N ALA A 23 2.69 -25.15 -3.71
CA ALA A 23 1.76 -24.33 -2.94
C ALA A 23 2.15 -22.84 -3.00
N ASP A 24 1.20 -21.94 -2.75
CA ASP A 24 1.44 -20.50 -2.80
C ASP A 24 2.66 -20.10 -1.95
N LEU A 25 3.69 -19.57 -2.63
CA LEU A 25 4.92 -19.12 -1.97
C LEU A 25 4.65 -17.82 -1.24
N MET A 26 4.84 -17.80 0.07
CA MET A 26 4.74 -16.59 0.89
C MET A 26 6.09 -16.22 1.50
N PRO A 27 6.44 -14.93 1.54
CA PRO A 27 7.65 -14.48 2.21
C PRO A 27 7.57 -14.73 3.72
N THR A 28 8.70 -15.18 4.28
CA THR A 28 8.92 -15.19 5.73
C THR A 28 9.34 -13.79 6.20
N PRO A 29 9.32 -13.48 7.51
CA PRO A 29 9.67 -12.15 8.01
C PRO A 29 10.99 -11.55 7.47
N PRO A 30 12.11 -12.29 7.35
CA PRO A 30 13.35 -11.73 6.78
C PRO A 30 13.24 -11.31 5.31
N ASP A 31 12.39 -12.02 4.56
CA ASP A 31 12.22 -11.87 3.12
C ASP A 31 11.03 -10.96 2.74
N PHE A 32 10.27 -10.48 3.72
CA PHE A 32 9.12 -9.60 3.46
C PHE A 32 9.60 -8.23 2.92
N PRO A 33 8.98 -7.70 1.84
CA PRO A 33 9.41 -6.47 1.17
C PRO A 33 8.99 -5.21 1.95
N PHE A 34 9.50 -5.05 3.17
CA PHE A 34 9.28 -3.88 4.01
C PHE A 34 10.57 -3.46 4.70
N HIS A 35 10.77 -2.17 4.91
CA HIS A 35 11.98 -1.67 5.55
C HIS A 35 12.04 -2.06 7.03
N ASN A 36 13.23 -2.44 7.53
CA ASN A 36 13.34 -2.96 8.90
C ASN A 36 13.61 -1.90 9.98
N SER A 37 13.98 -0.68 9.58
CA SER A 37 14.30 0.43 10.50
C SER A 37 13.48 1.68 10.26
N GLU A 38 12.47 1.62 9.40
CA GLU A 38 11.55 2.72 9.13
C GLU A 38 10.14 2.27 9.45
N GLY A 39 9.38 3.14 10.13
CA GLY A 39 7.98 2.90 10.41
C GLY A 39 7.12 3.16 9.18
N ARG A 40 5.82 2.94 9.35
CA ARG A 40 4.80 3.07 8.30
C ARG A 40 4.96 4.35 7.49
N ASP A 41 5.02 5.53 8.11
CA ASP A 41 5.02 6.79 7.36
C ASP A 41 6.25 6.94 6.47
N ALA A 42 7.44 6.59 6.98
CA ALA A 42 8.66 6.63 6.20
C ALA A 42 8.68 5.58 5.08
N SER A 43 8.08 4.40 5.29
CA SER A 43 8.01 3.34 4.29
C SER A 43 6.86 3.51 3.28
N CYS A 44 5.79 4.22 3.64
CA CYS A 44 4.51 4.17 2.93
C CYS A 44 4.04 5.49 2.33
N ALA A 45 4.61 6.64 2.73
CA ALA A 45 4.09 7.93 2.27
C ALA A 45 4.14 8.10 0.75
N THR A 46 5.24 7.66 0.12
CA THR A 46 5.47 7.85 -1.31
C THR A 46 5.85 6.54 -1.97
N ALA A 47 5.15 6.20 -3.04
CA ALA A 47 5.47 5.05 -3.87
C ALA A 47 6.81 5.26 -4.60
N GLY A 48 7.56 4.19 -4.83
CA GLY A 48 8.80 4.24 -5.59
C GLY A 48 9.28 2.87 -6.03
N GLU A 49 10.43 2.86 -6.71
CA GLU A 49 11.11 1.63 -7.12
C GLU A 49 12.04 1.07 -6.01
N ALA A 50 12.19 1.81 -4.90
CA ALA A 50 13.05 1.40 -3.79
C ALA A 50 12.48 0.19 -3.04
N GLU A 51 13.33 -0.80 -2.79
CA GLU A 51 12.93 -2.01 -2.05
C GLU A 51 12.50 -1.66 -0.62
N GLY A 52 11.47 -2.36 -0.13
CA GLY A 52 10.96 -2.15 1.23
C GLY A 52 10.10 -0.91 1.43
N LYS A 53 9.80 -0.19 0.34
CA LYS A 53 8.92 0.99 0.31
C LYS A 53 7.65 0.70 -0.47
N ALA A 54 6.60 1.48 -0.22
CA ALA A 54 5.39 1.43 -1.02
C ALA A 54 5.68 1.60 -2.53
N GLY A 55 4.82 1.04 -3.37
CA GLY A 55 4.97 0.94 -4.81
C GLY A 55 5.84 -0.22 -5.28
N CYS A 56 6.65 -0.85 -4.41
CA CYS A 56 7.53 -1.95 -4.84
C CYS A 56 6.81 -3.30 -4.92
N SER A 57 5.73 -3.50 -4.16
CA SER A 57 4.93 -4.72 -4.20
C SER A 57 3.52 -4.52 -3.65
N VAL A 58 2.57 -5.34 -4.10
CA VAL A 58 1.19 -5.33 -3.61
C VAL A 58 1.12 -5.67 -2.12
N ALA A 59 1.96 -6.57 -1.61
CA ALA A 59 1.98 -6.91 -0.19
C ALA A 59 2.43 -5.72 0.67
N THR A 60 3.46 -4.98 0.21
CA THR A 60 3.92 -3.75 0.88
C THR A 60 2.81 -2.72 0.91
N ASP A 61 2.16 -2.47 -0.23
CA ASP A 61 1.09 -1.48 -0.35
C ASP A 61 -0.12 -1.86 0.52
N THR A 62 -0.47 -3.14 0.56
CA THR A 62 -1.55 -3.65 1.43
C THR A 62 -1.23 -3.39 2.91
N VAL A 63 -0.01 -3.69 3.36
CA VAL A 63 0.44 -3.39 4.73
C VAL A 63 0.38 -1.89 5.00
N CYS A 64 0.80 -1.05 4.05
CA CYS A 64 0.80 0.41 4.18
C CYS A 64 -0.60 1.03 4.36
N LEU A 65 -1.61 0.39 3.77
CA LEU A 65 -3.00 0.86 3.77
C LEU A 65 -3.82 0.25 4.89
N CYS A 66 -3.53 -1.00 5.26
CA CYS A 66 -4.43 -1.83 6.05
C CYS A 66 -3.87 -2.27 7.40
N SER A 67 -2.60 -1.98 7.71
CA SER A 67 -2.05 -2.30 9.03
C SER A 67 -2.62 -1.41 10.12
N THR A 68 -2.72 -1.98 11.31
CA THR A 68 -3.00 -1.22 12.51
C THR A 68 -1.87 -0.26 12.86
N LEU A 69 -2.25 0.90 13.37
CA LEU A 69 -1.35 1.88 13.97
C LEU A 69 -1.77 2.13 15.43
N SER A 70 -0.83 2.60 16.26
CA SER A 70 -1.05 2.93 17.68
C SER A 70 -1.71 1.78 18.46
N SER A 71 -0.89 0.80 18.82
CA SER A 71 -1.27 -0.36 19.65
C SER A 71 -2.47 -1.21 19.19
N GLY A 72 -2.83 -1.15 17.89
CA GLY A 72 -3.89 -2.00 17.32
C GLY A 72 -5.25 -1.32 17.13
N THR A 73 -5.38 -0.04 17.49
CA THR A 73 -6.69 0.64 17.57
C THR A 73 -7.17 1.25 16.26
N HIS A 74 -6.28 1.48 15.31
CA HIS A 74 -6.60 2.15 14.04
C HIS A 74 -6.48 1.21 12.85
N ASN A 75 -7.61 0.62 12.44
CA ASN A 75 -7.72 -0.25 11.27
C ASN A 75 -8.70 0.34 10.25
N TYR A 76 -8.30 0.34 8.97
CA TYR A 76 -9.01 1.10 7.93
C TYR A 76 -9.46 0.26 6.73
N CYS A 77 -9.09 -1.03 6.67
CA CYS A 77 -9.47 -1.90 5.56
C CYS A 77 -10.55 -2.93 5.92
N THR A 78 -10.85 -3.11 7.21
CA THR A 78 -11.90 -4.03 7.69
C THR A 78 -12.69 -3.36 8.83
N ALA A 79 -13.83 -3.94 9.22
CA ALA A 79 -14.64 -3.40 10.31
C ALA A 79 -13.94 -3.52 11.68
N ALA A 80 -13.09 -4.53 11.85
CA ALA A 80 -12.27 -4.74 13.04
C ALA A 80 -10.87 -5.22 12.64
N PRO A 81 -9.82 -4.85 13.40
CA PRO A 81 -8.47 -5.33 13.13
C PRO A 81 -8.40 -6.87 13.06
N PRO A 82 -7.83 -7.44 11.99
CA PRO A 82 -7.51 -8.86 11.93
C PRO A 82 -6.63 -9.27 13.12
N THR A 83 -6.89 -10.47 13.65
CA THR A 83 -6.17 -10.97 14.83
C THR A 83 -4.68 -11.10 14.54
N GLY A 84 -3.85 -10.64 15.47
CA GLY A 84 -2.39 -10.78 15.41
C GLY A 84 -1.67 -9.65 14.68
N GLN A 85 -2.39 -8.65 14.18
CA GLN A 85 -1.75 -7.44 13.66
C GLN A 85 -0.91 -6.72 14.72
N GLN A 86 0.17 -6.11 14.25
CA GLN A 86 1.21 -5.43 14.99
C GLN A 86 1.27 -3.96 14.60
N ASP A 87 1.65 -3.13 15.57
CA ASP A 87 1.87 -1.70 15.34
C ASP A 87 3.20 -1.45 14.61
N ILE A 88 3.08 -0.94 13.39
CA ILE A 88 4.20 -0.58 12.50
C ILE A 88 4.48 0.93 12.46
N SER A 89 3.93 1.73 13.37
CA SER A 89 4.20 3.17 13.44
C SER A 89 5.68 3.50 13.65
N THR A 90 6.41 2.64 14.37
CA THR A 90 7.84 2.78 14.69
C THR A 90 8.71 1.89 13.81
N GLY A 91 9.96 2.31 13.59
CA GLY A 91 10.87 1.60 12.69
C GLY A 91 11.46 0.31 13.22
N THR A 92 11.62 0.14 14.55
CA THR A 92 12.29 -1.03 15.11
C THR A 92 11.52 -2.32 14.84
N GLY A 93 12.13 -3.21 14.05
CA GLY A 93 11.54 -4.51 13.71
C GLY A 93 10.33 -4.42 12.77
N ALA A 94 10.15 -3.28 12.08
CA ALA A 94 8.97 -3.01 11.26
C ALA A 94 8.76 -4.06 10.16
N LYS A 95 9.84 -4.61 9.59
CA LYS A 95 9.74 -5.68 8.60
C LYS A 95 9.04 -6.93 9.14
N ALA A 96 9.44 -7.39 10.33
CA ALA A 96 8.87 -8.60 10.91
C ALA A 96 7.39 -8.41 11.27
N LYS A 97 7.06 -7.23 11.79
CA LYS A 97 5.69 -6.82 12.09
C LYS A 97 4.83 -6.71 10.82
N ALA A 98 5.36 -6.08 9.77
CA ALA A 98 4.70 -5.98 8.47
C ALA A 98 4.41 -7.35 7.84
N ALA A 99 5.34 -8.30 7.97
CA ALA A 99 5.13 -9.67 7.52
C ALA A 99 3.97 -10.36 8.27
N GLN A 100 3.88 -10.17 9.58
CA GLN A 100 2.76 -10.69 10.38
C GLN A 100 1.44 -10.03 10.00
N ASN A 101 1.44 -8.70 9.80
CA ASN A 101 0.26 -7.97 9.35
C ASN A 101 -0.24 -8.47 8.00
N TRP A 102 0.66 -8.67 7.04
CA TRP A 102 0.32 -9.26 5.75
C TRP A 102 -0.32 -10.64 5.89
N GLN A 103 0.26 -11.53 6.70
CA GLN A 103 -0.28 -12.87 6.94
C GLN A 103 -1.67 -12.85 7.60
N ALA A 104 -1.97 -11.84 8.41
CA ALA A 104 -3.31 -11.64 8.95
C ALA A 104 -4.26 -11.08 7.88
N LEU A 105 -3.83 -10.08 7.12
CA LEU A 105 -4.62 -9.37 6.11
C LEU A 105 -5.02 -10.24 4.92
N ILE A 106 -4.10 -11.05 4.39
CA ILE A 106 -4.39 -11.89 3.21
C ILE A 106 -5.50 -12.92 3.49
N LYS A 107 -5.73 -13.29 4.76
CA LYS A 107 -6.81 -14.19 5.15
C LYS A 107 -8.19 -13.54 5.08
N GLU A 108 -8.24 -12.20 5.14
CA GLU A 108 -9.47 -11.42 4.96
C GLU A 108 -9.79 -11.18 3.49
N CYS A 109 -8.83 -11.42 2.58
CA CYS A 109 -9.10 -11.32 1.16
C CYS A 109 -10.04 -12.44 0.72
N PRO A 110 -11.07 -12.14 -0.09
CA PRO A 110 -11.91 -13.18 -0.65
C PRO A 110 -11.04 -14.16 -1.46
N PRO A 111 -11.40 -15.46 -1.48
CA PRO A 111 -10.66 -16.44 -2.25
C PRO A 111 -10.57 -15.99 -3.70
N ALA A 112 -9.36 -16.06 -4.26
CA ALA A 112 -9.17 -15.70 -5.65
C ALA A 112 -9.94 -16.68 -6.53
N ASP A 113 -10.80 -16.16 -7.41
CA ASP A 113 -11.33 -16.94 -8.52
C ASP A 113 -10.16 -17.34 -9.43
N ILE A 114 -9.72 -18.60 -9.31
CA ILE A 114 -8.56 -19.13 -10.01
C ILE A 114 -8.80 -19.02 -11.52
N ALA A 115 -7.96 -18.24 -12.19
CA ALA A 115 -7.95 -18.21 -13.65
C ALA A 115 -7.41 -19.55 -14.15
N ASN A 116 -8.23 -20.30 -14.88
CA ASN A 116 -7.88 -21.59 -15.47
C ASN A 116 -7.25 -21.45 -16.88
N THR A 117 -7.23 -20.24 -17.44
CA THR A 117 -6.61 -19.94 -18.74
C THR A 117 -5.77 -18.66 -18.67
N ALA A 118 -4.78 -18.56 -19.55
CA ALA A 118 -3.95 -17.37 -19.70
C ALA A 118 -4.77 -16.12 -20.07
N GLU A 119 -5.81 -16.30 -20.90
CA GLU A 119 -6.73 -15.23 -21.29
C GLU A 119 -7.52 -14.69 -20.09
N THR A 120 -8.09 -15.59 -19.28
CA THR A 120 -8.82 -15.19 -18.06
C THR A 120 -7.90 -14.46 -17.09
N LEU A 121 -6.66 -14.92 -16.95
CA LEU A 121 -5.67 -14.25 -16.10
C LEU A 121 -5.36 -12.83 -16.60
N ALA A 122 -5.11 -12.67 -17.90
CA ALA A 122 -4.83 -11.37 -18.51
C ALA A 122 -5.99 -10.39 -18.29
N ASN A 123 -7.24 -10.85 -18.51
CA ASN A 123 -8.43 -10.03 -18.30
C ASN A 123 -8.58 -9.59 -16.84
N LYS A 124 -8.34 -10.49 -15.88
CA LYS A 124 -8.40 -10.16 -14.44
C LYS A 124 -7.32 -9.16 -14.04
N LEU A 125 -6.10 -9.31 -14.55
CA LEU A 125 -5.01 -8.36 -14.30
C LEU A 125 -5.34 -6.98 -14.87
N GLN A 126 -5.90 -6.93 -16.08
CA GLN A 126 -6.34 -5.68 -16.68
C GLN A 126 -7.43 -5.00 -15.85
N GLN A 127 -8.46 -5.74 -15.43
CA GLN A 127 -9.54 -5.22 -14.57
C GLN A 127 -9.00 -4.71 -13.22
N GLY A 128 -8.06 -5.43 -12.62
CA GLY A 128 -7.38 -5.01 -11.39
C GLY A 128 -6.64 -3.69 -11.56
N MET A 129 -5.85 -3.56 -12.63
CA MET A 129 -5.14 -2.30 -12.94
C MET A 129 -6.11 -1.14 -13.23
N THR A 130 -7.17 -1.38 -14.01
CA THR A 130 -8.20 -0.37 -14.27
C THR A 130 -8.85 0.10 -12.99
N SER A 131 -9.20 -0.82 -12.09
CA SER A 131 -9.78 -0.50 -10.79
C SER A 131 -8.83 0.31 -9.92
N PHE A 132 -7.55 -0.09 -9.85
CA PHE A 132 -6.52 0.66 -9.13
C PHE A 132 -6.43 2.10 -9.63
N PHE A 133 -6.31 2.32 -10.94
CA PHE A 133 -6.24 3.68 -11.49
C PHE A 133 -7.52 4.49 -11.27
N ALA A 134 -8.68 3.86 -11.34
CA ALA A 134 -9.97 4.52 -11.10
C ALA A 134 -10.15 4.96 -9.64
N LEU A 135 -9.51 4.28 -8.69
CA LEU A 135 -9.59 4.56 -7.25
C LEU A 135 -8.56 5.60 -6.77
N LEU A 136 -7.65 6.05 -7.63
CA LEU A 136 -6.70 7.10 -7.24
C LEU A 136 -7.43 8.41 -6.94
N GLY A 137 -7.20 8.96 -5.75
CA GLY A 137 -7.75 10.23 -5.28
C GLY A 137 -9.21 10.16 -4.83
N THR A 138 -9.89 9.01 -4.91
CA THR A 138 -11.33 8.92 -4.65
C THR A 138 -11.68 8.92 -3.15
N ASN A 139 -10.79 8.41 -2.30
CA ASN A 139 -11.03 8.31 -0.85
C ASN A 139 -10.60 9.57 -0.09
N ALA A 140 -10.95 10.73 -0.64
CA ALA A 140 -10.69 12.03 -0.04
C ALA A 140 -11.83 12.40 0.93
N ILE A 141 -11.50 12.79 2.16
CA ILE A 141 -12.46 13.15 3.20
C ILE A 141 -12.24 14.62 3.56
N ALA A 142 -13.26 15.46 3.38
CA ALA A 142 -13.16 16.86 3.79
C ALA A 142 -13.27 17.00 5.32
N MET A 143 -12.34 17.73 5.92
CA MET A 143 -12.37 18.12 7.32
C MET A 143 -12.66 19.61 7.44
N GLY A 144 -13.63 19.98 8.29
CA GLY A 144 -13.95 21.38 8.54
C GLY A 144 -14.41 22.13 7.27
N ALA A 145 -13.81 23.30 7.01
CA ALA A 145 -14.11 24.08 5.82
C ALA A 145 -13.42 23.48 4.59
N TYR A 146 -14.17 23.35 3.48
CA TYR A 146 -13.61 22.83 2.24
C TYR A 146 -12.44 23.73 1.75
N PRO A 147 -11.36 23.14 1.21
CA PRO A 147 -10.20 23.91 0.79
C PRO A 147 -10.50 24.94 -0.30
N ALA A 148 -10.01 26.17 -0.10
CA ALA A 148 -10.15 27.27 -1.06
C ALA A 148 -8.98 27.32 -2.08
N THR A 149 -7.87 26.64 -1.80
CA THR A 149 -6.69 26.64 -2.68
C THR A 149 -6.52 25.30 -3.37
N LYS A 150 -6.15 25.32 -4.65
CA LYS A 150 -5.93 24.11 -5.46
C LYS A 150 -4.93 23.13 -4.83
N ALA A 151 -3.94 23.63 -4.11
CA ALA A 151 -2.92 22.83 -3.41
C ALA A 151 -3.49 21.95 -2.29
N ASN A 152 -4.68 22.29 -1.78
CA ASN A 152 -5.29 21.62 -0.65
C ASN A 152 -6.56 20.83 -1.05
N THR A 153 -7.05 21.01 -2.28
CA THR A 153 -8.20 20.28 -2.83
C THR A 153 -7.85 18.86 -3.29
N ALA A 154 -8.88 18.08 -3.66
CA ALA A 154 -8.75 16.77 -4.30
C ALA A 154 -7.85 16.77 -5.56
N PHE A 155 -7.65 17.92 -6.21
CA PHE A 155 -6.71 18.02 -7.33
C PHE A 155 -5.27 17.64 -6.91
N ALA A 156 -4.87 18.03 -5.70
CA ALA A 156 -3.53 17.79 -5.16
C ALA A 156 -3.31 16.34 -4.72
N SER A 157 -4.38 15.60 -4.42
CA SER A 157 -4.31 14.21 -3.97
C SER A 157 -4.78 13.19 -5.02
N ARG A 158 -4.97 13.59 -6.28
CA ARG A 158 -5.41 12.70 -7.37
C ARG A 158 -4.47 11.52 -7.69
N HIS A 159 -3.31 11.43 -7.03
CA HIS A 159 -2.34 10.35 -7.12
C HIS A 159 -2.33 9.44 -5.88
N PHE A 160 -3.10 9.78 -4.86
CA PHE A 160 -3.11 9.02 -3.62
C PHE A 160 -4.00 7.80 -3.80
N PHE A 161 -3.52 6.64 -3.36
CA PHE A 161 -4.36 5.48 -3.17
C PHE A 161 -4.57 5.27 -1.67
N GLY A 162 -5.82 5.18 -1.22
CA GLY A 162 -6.17 5.11 0.20
C GLY A 162 -6.82 6.38 0.76
N ALA A 163 -7.24 6.30 2.02
CA ALA A 163 -8.02 7.34 2.69
C ALA A 163 -7.13 8.52 3.12
N HIS A 164 -7.58 9.74 2.87
CA HIS A 164 -6.81 10.94 3.18
C HIS A 164 -7.71 12.16 3.43
N MET A 165 -7.24 13.08 4.27
CA MET A 165 -7.98 14.27 4.66
C MET A 165 -7.67 15.45 3.74
N LEU A 166 -8.71 16.16 3.32
CA LEU A 166 -8.64 17.48 2.69
C LEU A 166 -8.97 18.54 3.73
N ASP A 167 -8.12 19.56 3.83
CA ASP A 167 -8.23 20.61 4.85
C ASP A 167 -7.83 21.96 4.23
N ASN A 168 -8.44 23.06 4.66
CA ASN A 168 -8.13 24.37 4.08
C ASN A 168 -6.75 24.92 4.47
N GLY A 169 -6.21 24.54 5.63
CA GLY A 169 -4.94 25.01 6.17
C GLY A 169 -3.72 24.18 5.75
N ALA A 170 -3.90 22.93 5.30
CA ALA A 170 -2.81 22.04 4.95
C ALA A 170 -3.05 21.24 3.65
N ALA A 171 -1.98 21.02 2.89
CA ALA A 171 -2.01 20.11 1.74
C ALA A 171 -2.16 18.66 2.23
N PRO A 172 -2.90 17.81 1.49
CA PRO A 172 -3.06 16.41 1.84
C PRO A 172 -1.72 15.66 1.75
N THR A 173 -1.45 14.79 2.72
CA THR A 173 -0.27 13.94 2.79
C THR A 173 -0.65 12.50 3.13
N CYS A 174 0.23 11.57 2.81
CA CYS A 174 0.09 10.16 3.19
C CYS A 174 0.87 9.82 4.46
N THR A 175 0.79 10.70 5.45
CA THR A 175 1.34 10.48 6.80
C THR A 175 0.20 10.20 7.76
N SER A 176 0.39 9.25 8.67
CA SER A 176 -0.65 8.78 9.59
C SER A 176 -0.64 9.49 10.95
N ASN A 177 0.37 10.34 11.22
CA ASN A 177 0.53 11.06 12.48
C ASN A 177 0.32 10.16 13.72
N SER A 178 1.10 9.07 13.80
CA SER A 178 1.01 8.08 14.88
C SER A 178 -0.36 7.40 15.02
N GLY A 179 -1.11 7.23 13.92
CA GLY A 179 -2.39 6.49 13.89
C GLY A 179 -3.63 7.37 13.73
N HIS A 180 -3.48 8.69 13.90
CA HIS A 180 -4.53 9.70 13.73
C HIS A 180 -4.74 10.14 12.27
N GLY A 181 -4.42 9.27 11.31
CA GLY A 181 -4.34 9.64 9.89
C GLY A 181 -5.61 10.24 9.31
N LEU A 182 -6.78 9.98 9.91
CA LEU A 182 -8.08 10.52 9.48
C LEU A 182 -8.72 11.48 10.51
N SER A 183 -8.01 11.85 11.56
CA SER A 183 -8.48 12.80 12.59
C SER A 183 -7.59 14.05 12.71
N THR A 184 -6.49 14.12 11.94
CA THR A 184 -5.62 15.30 11.84
C THR A 184 -5.74 15.95 10.46
N SER A 185 -5.63 17.28 10.40
CA SER A 185 -5.66 18.02 9.13
C SER A 185 -4.49 17.61 8.22
N GLY A 186 -4.79 17.36 6.94
CA GLY A 186 -3.79 17.07 5.92
C GLY A 186 -3.08 15.70 6.04
N THR A 187 -3.52 14.81 6.93
CA THR A 187 -2.96 13.46 7.08
C THR A 187 -3.75 12.42 6.28
N GLY A 188 -3.22 11.20 6.19
CA GLY A 188 -3.89 10.10 5.48
C GLY A 188 -3.23 8.74 5.65
N ILE A 189 -4.07 7.71 5.56
CA ILE A 189 -3.68 6.31 5.42
C ILE A 189 -3.74 5.98 3.92
N CYS A 190 -2.74 6.49 3.21
CA CYS A 190 -2.64 6.37 1.77
C CYS A 190 -1.19 6.15 1.31
N VAL A 191 -1.01 5.96 0.01
CA VAL A 191 0.29 5.94 -0.67
C VAL A 191 0.25 6.95 -1.81
N ASP A 192 1.26 7.82 -1.90
CA ASP A 192 1.40 8.77 -3.01
C ASP A 192 2.11 8.15 -4.23
N TYR A 193 1.38 7.93 -5.33
CA TYR A 193 1.94 7.44 -6.59
C TYR A 193 2.43 8.54 -7.55
N SER A 194 2.53 9.80 -7.12
CA SER A 194 2.89 10.92 -7.98
C SER A 194 4.26 10.75 -8.66
N SER A 195 5.23 10.15 -7.96
CA SER A 195 6.59 9.86 -8.43
C SER A 195 6.59 8.92 -9.65
N LEU A 196 5.77 7.86 -9.61
CA LEU A 196 5.70 6.83 -10.64
C LEU A 196 4.89 7.26 -11.87
N ARG A 197 4.09 8.32 -11.75
CA ARG A 197 3.30 8.88 -12.86
C ARG A 197 3.99 10.02 -13.59
N LYS A 198 5.09 10.54 -13.08
CA LYS A 198 5.95 11.46 -13.83
C LYS A 198 6.63 10.62 -14.91
N GLY A 199 6.05 10.60 -16.10
CA GLY A 199 6.61 9.83 -17.22
C GLY A 199 8.11 10.10 -17.33
N LYS A 200 8.93 9.06 -17.44
CA LYS A 200 10.32 9.21 -17.83
C LYS A 200 10.29 10.00 -19.14
N LYS A 201 10.81 11.24 -19.15
CA LYS A 201 11.08 11.94 -20.40
C LYS A 201 11.96 10.99 -21.21
N LYS A 202 11.39 10.34 -22.23
CA LYS A 202 12.19 9.68 -23.27
C LYS A 202 12.96 10.83 -23.93
N SER A 203 14.23 11.00 -23.57
CA SER A 203 15.17 11.69 -24.44
C SER A 203 15.30 10.82 -25.68
N LEU A 204 14.53 11.15 -26.72
CA LEU A 204 14.83 10.73 -28.07
C LEU A 204 16.04 11.57 -28.49
N GLY A 205 17.22 10.99 -28.28
CA GLY A 205 18.48 11.38 -28.92
C GLY A 205 18.86 10.29 -29.91
#